data_AF-A0A553PG05-F1
#
_entry.id   AF-A0A553PG05-F1
#
_cell.length_a   1.000
_cell.length_b   1.000
_cell.length_c   1.000
_cell.angle_alpha   90.00
_cell.angle_beta   90.00
_cell.angle_gamma   90.00
#
_symmetry.space_group_name_H-M   'P 1'
#
loop_
_entity.id
_entity.type
_entity.pdbx_description
1 polymer ?
#
loop_
_entity_poly.entity_id
_entity_poly.type
_entity_poly.pdbx_seq_one_letter_code
_entity_poly.pdbx_strand_id
1 'polypeptide(L)'
;MKADLEGTPLWVSVDETTDVAGRYFANVLIGKLDKEKSLSPILIACTFLENPDVAAIARLINWSLLDLWPNFDSNLLTVMLSDSADYMLKAGNNLKVFNPKMCHLTCLAHSLHKLAETVRELFPVVNHLISAVKKVVCKTPSRIATWKNNYPHLPLPPSPCGFYSKKL
;
A
#
# COMPACT_ATOMS: atom_id res chain seq x y z
N MET A 1 1.41 -11.35 21.68
CA MET A 1 1.76 -10.58 20.46
C MET A 1 3.09 -11.04 19.86
N LYS A 2 4.27 -10.69 20.42
CA LYS A 2 5.56 -11.25 19.93
C LYS A 2 5.62 -12.77 20.06
N ALA A 3 5.16 -13.32 21.19
CA ALA A 3 5.15 -14.75 21.46
C ALA A 3 4.33 -15.58 20.45
N ASP A 4 3.31 -14.98 19.81
CA ASP A 4 2.45 -15.70 18.86
C ASP A 4 3.07 -15.80 17.45
N LEU A 5 4.07 -14.96 17.17
CA LEU A 5 4.78 -14.88 15.88
C LEU A 5 6.18 -15.54 15.95
N GLU A 6 6.75 -15.65 17.14
CA GLU A 6 8.12 -16.12 17.36
C GLU A 6 8.32 -17.58 16.90
N GLY A 7 9.41 -17.83 16.16
CA GLY A 7 9.78 -19.17 15.68
C GLY A 7 8.85 -19.75 14.62
N THR A 8 7.92 -18.95 14.07
CA THR A 8 6.95 -19.41 13.07
C THR A 8 7.24 -18.80 11.70
N PRO A 9 6.80 -19.43 10.60
CA PRO A 9 6.84 -18.80 9.28
C PRO A 9 6.00 -17.51 9.25
N LEU A 10 6.55 -16.45 8.68
CA LEU A 10 5.95 -15.12 8.65
C LEU A 10 5.74 -14.64 7.21
N TRP A 11 4.77 -13.76 7.06
CA TRP A 11 4.59 -12.95 5.87
C TRP A 11 4.60 -11.47 6.25
N VAL A 12 5.13 -10.64 5.36
CA VAL A 12 5.07 -9.19 5.46
C VAL A 12 4.31 -8.63 4.27
N SER A 13 3.52 -7.58 4.48
CA SER A 13 2.95 -6.77 3.42
C SER A 13 3.47 -5.36 3.53
N VAL A 14 3.95 -4.81 2.42
CA VAL A 14 4.38 -3.43 2.33
C VAL A 14 3.53 -2.68 1.33
N ASP A 15 2.96 -1.58 1.79
CA ASP A 15 2.14 -0.69 0.97
C ASP A 15 2.60 0.74 1.13
N GLU A 16 2.70 1.44 0.00
CA GLU A 16 3.04 2.85 -0.03
C GLU A 16 1.84 3.69 -0.41
N THR A 17 1.65 4.77 0.33
CA THR A 17 0.61 5.74 0.07
C THR A 17 1.23 7.12 0.00
N THR A 18 0.78 7.90 -0.97
CA THR A 18 1.09 9.33 -1.07
C THR A 18 -0.06 10.11 -0.46
N ASP A 19 0.24 10.97 0.51
CA ASP A 19 -0.77 11.84 1.09
C ASP A 19 -1.11 13.04 0.18
N VAL A 20 -2.07 13.85 0.61
CA VAL A 20 -2.50 15.04 -0.14
C VAL A 20 -1.42 16.12 -0.27
N ALA A 21 -0.38 16.08 0.56
CA ALA A 21 0.77 16.99 0.50
C ALA A 21 1.91 16.42 -0.37
N GLY A 22 1.73 15.26 -0.99
CA GLY A 22 2.75 14.61 -1.82
C GLY A 22 3.81 13.86 -1.01
N ARG A 23 3.60 13.64 0.30
CA ARG A 23 4.52 12.89 1.16
C ARG A 23 4.27 11.40 1.01
N TYR A 24 5.35 10.63 0.90
CA TYR A 24 5.27 9.17 0.81
C TYR A 24 5.32 8.57 2.21
N PHE A 25 4.36 7.69 2.50
CA PHE A 25 4.32 6.88 3.70
C PHE A 25 4.34 5.42 3.31
N ALA A 26 5.24 4.66 3.91
CA ALA A 26 5.29 3.22 3.77
C ALA A 26 4.76 2.56 5.05
N ASN A 27 3.89 1.58 4.85
CA ASN A 27 3.27 0.79 5.91
C ASN A 27 3.78 -0.64 5.80
N VAL A 28 4.21 -1.21 6.92
CA VAL A 28 4.64 -2.60 7.00
C VAL A 28 3.70 -3.33 7.95
N LEU A 29 2.95 -4.27 7.38
CA LEU A 29 2.14 -5.23 8.12
C LEU A 29 2.90 -6.54 8.21
N ILE A 30 2.77 -7.23 9.34
CA ILE A 30 3.30 -8.59 9.52
C ILE A 30 2.19 -9.53 9.96
N GLY A 31 2.27 -10.78 9.54
CA GLY A 31 1.39 -11.83 10.02
C GLY A 31 2.08 -13.17 10.07
N LYS A 32 1.47 -14.07 10.86
CA LYS A 32 1.83 -15.48 10.85
C LYS A 32 1.36 -16.12 9.56
N LEU A 33 2.22 -16.91 8.93
CA LEU A 33 1.85 -17.76 7.82
C LEU A 33 1.43 -19.13 8.36
N ASP A 34 0.14 -19.25 8.70
CA ASP A 34 -0.47 -20.44 9.29
C ASP A 34 -1.71 -20.84 8.48
N LYS A 35 -1.86 -22.13 8.21
CA LYS A 35 -2.97 -22.67 7.40
C LYS A 35 -4.29 -22.73 8.17
N GLU A 36 -4.24 -22.81 9.50
CA GLU A 36 -5.41 -23.09 10.33
C GLU A 36 -5.85 -21.89 11.17
N LYS A 37 -4.90 -21.05 11.58
CA LYS A 37 -5.17 -19.84 12.35
C LYS A 37 -4.49 -18.63 11.73
N SER A 38 -5.23 -17.86 10.95
CA SER A 38 -4.79 -16.51 10.61
C SER A 38 -4.96 -15.62 11.84
N LEU A 39 -3.86 -15.26 12.48
CA LEU A 39 -3.85 -14.07 13.34
C LEU A 39 -4.16 -12.84 12.47
N SER A 40 -4.85 -11.86 13.05
CA SER A 40 -4.99 -10.56 12.40
C SER A 40 -3.59 -9.97 12.17
N PRO A 41 -3.29 -9.49 10.95
CA PRO A 41 -2.01 -8.85 10.70
C PRO A 41 -1.81 -7.62 11.58
N ILE A 42 -0.56 -7.36 11.92
CA ILE A 42 -0.17 -6.31 12.85
C ILE A 42 0.63 -5.27 12.08
N LEU A 43 0.29 -3.99 12.25
CA LEU A 43 1.07 -2.89 11.71
C LEU A 43 2.31 -2.68 12.57
N ILE A 44 3.49 -2.85 11.98
CA ILE A 44 4.76 -2.80 12.69
C ILE A 44 5.61 -1.59 12.30
N ALA A 45 5.34 -1.00 11.14
CA ALA A 45 5.88 0.30 10.79
C ALA A 45 4.88 1.12 9.98
N CYS A 46 4.89 2.42 10.23
CA CYS A 46 4.23 3.44 9.41
C CYS A 46 5.21 4.63 9.38
N THR A 47 5.93 4.77 8.28
CA THR A 47 7.10 5.64 8.23
C THR A 47 7.07 6.52 7.01
N PHE A 48 7.36 7.80 7.21
CA PHE A 48 7.59 8.75 6.12
C PHE A 48 8.88 8.39 5.39
N LEU A 49 8.80 8.29 4.06
CA LEU A 49 9.95 8.10 3.19
C LEU A 49 10.12 9.35 2.34
N GLU A 50 11.28 10.01 2.47
CA GLU A 50 11.61 11.17 1.63
C GLU A 50 11.71 10.75 0.16
N ASN A 51 12.37 9.62 -0.11
CA ASN A 51 12.45 8.99 -1.42
C ASN A 51 12.25 7.47 -1.29
N PRO A 52 11.13 6.91 -1.82
CA PRO A 52 10.85 5.49 -1.77
C PRO A 52 11.62 4.73 -2.86
N ASP A 53 12.92 4.55 -2.66
CA ASP A 53 13.75 3.74 -3.55
C ASP A 53 13.85 2.26 -3.10
N VAL A 54 14.50 1.45 -3.94
CA VAL A 54 14.70 0.02 -3.70
C VAL A 54 15.37 -0.25 -2.34
N ALA A 55 16.36 0.57 -1.96
CA ALA A 55 17.11 0.39 -0.73
C ALA A 55 16.32 0.85 0.49
N ALA A 56 15.54 1.94 0.36
CA ALA A 56 14.66 2.46 1.40
C ALA A 56 13.63 1.41 1.84
N ILE A 57 12.97 0.74 0.88
CA ILE A 57 12.01 -0.33 1.17
C ILE A 57 12.67 -1.52 1.84
N ALA A 58 13.78 -2.02 1.29
CA ALA A 58 14.49 -3.16 1.86
C ALA A 58 14.96 -2.88 3.28
N ARG A 59 15.50 -1.68 3.53
CA ARG A 59 15.94 -1.23 4.84
C ARG A 59 14.78 -1.07 5.82
N LEU A 60 13.66 -0.49 5.38
CA LEU A 60 12.46 -0.35 6.19
C LEU A 60 11.97 -1.72 6.69
N ILE A 61 11.85 -2.71 5.81
CA ILE A 61 11.44 -4.07 6.19
C ILE A 61 12.43 -4.67 7.18
N ASN A 62 13.73 -4.61 6.88
CA ASN A 62 14.76 -5.18 7.75
C ASN A 62 14.78 -4.54 9.14
N TRP A 63 14.72 -3.20 9.22
CA TRP A 63 14.64 -2.48 10.49
C TRP A 63 13.37 -2.79 11.27
N SER A 64 12.22 -2.85 10.59
CA SER A 64 10.95 -3.21 11.24
C SER A 64 11.00 -4.61 11.87
N LEU A 65 11.67 -5.56 11.21
CA LEU A 65 11.86 -6.91 11.74
C LEU A 65 12.86 -6.94 12.91
N LEU A 66 13.98 -6.22 12.80
CA LEU A 66 15.01 -6.17 13.84
C LEU A 66 14.54 -5.43 15.11
N ASP A 67 13.71 -4.39 14.96
CA ASP A 67 13.10 -3.67 16.09
C ASP A 67 12.14 -4.60 16.88
N LEU A 68 11.48 -5.52 16.19
CA LEU A 68 10.67 -6.56 16.82
C LEU A 68 11.53 -7.69 17.40
N TRP A 69 12.53 -8.15 16.65
CA TRP A 69 13.40 -9.25 17.05
C TRP A 69 14.85 -8.94 16.67
N PRO A 70 15.68 -8.48 17.63
CA PRO A 70 17.08 -8.15 17.35
C PRO A 70 17.90 -9.30 16.75
N ASN A 71 17.52 -10.55 17.07
CA ASN A 71 18.13 -11.77 16.54
C ASN A 71 17.18 -12.49 15.56
N PHE A 72 16.49 -11.74 14.69
CA PHE A 72 15.55 -12.29 13.72
C PHE A 72 16.20 -13.36 12.84
N ASP A 73 15.61 -14.57 12.80
CA ASP A 73 16.01 -15.61 11.87
C ASP A 73 15.39 -15.34 10.48
N SER A 74 16.25 -15.02 9.51
CA SER A 74 15.82 -14.71 8.14
C SER A 74 15.16 -15.87 7.40
N ASN A 75 15.27 -17.10 7.92
CA ASN A 75 14.54 -18.24 7.40
C ASN A 75 13.04 -18.22 7.75
N LEU A 76 12.62 -17.39 8.70
CA LEU A 76 11.22 -17.28 9.09
C LEU A 76 10.43 -16.41 8.12
N LEU A 77 11.06 -15.42 7.47
CA LEU A 77 10.40 -14.60 6.47
C LEU A 77 10.16 -15.40 5.18
N THR A 78 8.91 -15.78 4.96
CA THR A 78 8.53 -16.71 3.88
C THR A 78 7.83 -16.00 2.73
N VAL A 79 7.05 -14.95 3.01
CA VAL A 79 6.33 -14.20 1.98
C VAL A 79 6.53 -12.70 2.17
N MET A 80 6.84 -12.01 1.09
CA MET A 80 6.69 -10.56 0.98
C MET A 80 5.55 -10.28 0.00
N LEU A 81 4.59 -9.46 0.41
CA LEU A 81 3.51 -8.95 -0.43
C LEU A 81 3.73 -7.45 -0.66
N SER A 82 3.70 -7.00 -1.91
CA SER A 82 3.74 -5.57 -2.23
C SER A 82 3.04 -5.29 -3.54
N ASP A 83 2.96 -4.03 -3.96
CA ASP A 83 2.57 -3.71 -5.33
C ASP A 83 3.57 -4.27 -6.37
N SER A 84 3.21 -4.15 -7.65
CA SER A 84 4.01 -4.63 -8.79
C SER A 84 4.83 -3.52 -9.44
N ALA A 85 5.16 -2.46 -8.71
CA ALA A 85 6.07 -1.43 -9.21
C ALA A 85 7.50 -1.98 -9.31
N ASP A 86 8.25 -1.49 -10.30
CA ASP A 86 9.58 -2.03 -10.61
C ASP A 86 10.56 -1.96 -9.44
N TYR A 87 10.50 -0.91 -8.62
CA TYR A 87 11.36 -0.76 -7.45
C TYR A 87 10.96 -1.72 -6.32
N MET A 88 9.67 -2.04 -6.15
CA MET A 88 9.20 -3.05 -5.21
C MET A 88 9.66 -4.46 -5.61
N LEU A 89 9.57 -4.80 -6.91
CA LEU A 89 10.09 -6.06 -7.44
C LEU A 89 11.60 -6.19 -7.19
N LYS A 90 12.35 -5.12 -7.44
CA LYS A 90 13.80 -5.08 -7.14
C LYS A 90 14.08 -5.20 -5.64
N ALA A 91 13.28 -4.56 -4.79
CA ALA A 91 13.44 -4.63 -3.34
C ALA A 91 13.19 -6.05 -2.83
N GLY A 92 12.13 -6.71 -3.30
CA GLY A 92 11.85 -8.11 -2.99
C GLY A 92 12.97 -9.05 -3.43
N ASN A 93 13.51 -8.86 -4.64
CA ASN A 93 14.66 -9.64 -5.13
C ASN A 93 15.91 -9.42 -4.26
N ASN A 94 16.20 -8.18 -3.86
CA ASN A 94 17.33 -7.88 -2.98
C ASN A 94 17.16 -8.50 -1.59
N LEU A 95 15.94 -8.43 -1.03
CA LEU A 95 15.63 -9.02 0.28
C LEU A 95 15.73 -10.55 0.28
N LYS A 96 15.41 -11.19 -0.84
CA LYS A 96 15.51 -12.64 -1.00
C LYS A 96 16.95 -13.16 -0.84
N VAL A 97 17.95 -12.32 -1.14
CA VAL A 97 19.37 -12.66 -0.90
C VAL A 97 19.63 -12.91 0.59
N PHE A 98 19.01 -12.11 1.46
CA PHE A 98 19.18 -12.22 2.92
C PHE A 98 18.14 -13.15 3.57
N ASN A 99 17.00 -13.37 2.91
CA ASN A 99 15.88 -14.19 3.37
C ASN A 99 15.63 -15.29 2.31
N PRO A 100 16.44 -16.36 2.27
CA PRO A 100 16.49 -17.28 1.15
C PRO A 100 15.19 -18.07 0.93
N LYS A 101 14.37 -18.25 1.98
CA LYS A 101 13.06 -18.90 1.91
C LYS A 101 11.93 -17.96 1.48
N MET A 102 12.21 -16.66 1.33
CA MET A 102 11.22 -15.67 0.98
C MET A 102 10.81 -15.77 -0.49
N CYS A 103 9.50 -15.76 -0.72
CA CYS A 103 8.88 -15.54 -2.02
C CYS A 103 8.27 -14.13 -2.06
N HIS A 104 8.49 -13.42 -3.17
CA HIS A 104 7.83 -12.13 -3.41
C HIS A 104 6.56 -12.34 -4.22
N LEU A 105 5.43 -11.88 -3.67
CA LEU A 105 4.12 -11.91 -4.30
C LEU A 105 3.66 -10.48 -4.59
N THR A 106 3.14 -10.26 -5.79
CA THR A 106 2.52 -8.99 -6.16
C THR A 106 1.06 -8.94 -5.73
N CYS A 107 0.63 -7.78 -5.27
CA CYS A 107 -0.73 -7.53 -4.80
C CYS A 107 -1.76 -7.74 -5.91
N LEU A 108 -2.69 -8.68 -5.69
CA LEU A 108 -3.78 -8.98 -6.62
C LEU A 108 -4.70 -7.78 -6.83
N ALA A 109 -4.93 -6.95 -5.79
CA ALA A 109 -5.75 -5.76 -5.93
C ALA A 109 -5.15 -4.77 -6.93
N HIS A 110 -3.82 -4.61 -6.93
CA HIS A 110 -3.13 -3.77 -7.91
C HIS A 110 -3.18 -4.37 -9.32
N SER A 111 -3.06 -5.69 -9.46
CA SER A 111 -3.23 -6.37 -10.76
C SER A 111 -4.64 -6.19 -11.31
N LEU A 112 -5.67 -6.34 -10.47
CA LEU A 112 -7.07 -6.10 -10.84
C LEU A 112 -7.32 -4.63 -11.20
N HIS A 113 -6.69 -3.70 -10.47
CA HIS A 113 -6.76 -2.28 -10.80
C HIS A 113 -6.13 -1.98 -12.17
N LYS A 114 -4.95 -2.53 -12.47
CA LYS A 114 -4.31 -2.40 -13.79
C LYS A 114 -5.19 -2.96 -14.91
N LEU A 115 -5.80 -4.13 -14.70
CA LEU A 115 -6.74 -4.72 -15.64
C LEU A 115 -7.96 -3.81 -15.87
N ALA A 116 -8.53 -3.26 -14.80
CA ALA A 116 -9.65 -2.34 -14.88
C ALA A 116 -9.28 -1.07 -15.66
N GLU A 117 -8.07 -0.54 -15.48
CA GLU A 117 -7.57 0.61 -16.26
C GLU A 117 -7.42 0.28 -17.75
N THR A 118 -6.92 -0.91 -18.11
CA THR A 118 -6.87 -1.35 -19.52
C THR A 118 -8.27 -1.49 -20.12
N VAL A 119 -9.22 -2.08 -19.38
CA VAL A 119 -10.62 -2.13 -19.82
C VAL A 119 -11.17 -0.71 -20.00
N ARG A 120 -10.87 0.20 -19.06
CA ARG A 120 -11.31 1.59 -19.09
C ARG A 120 -10.83 2.32 -20.36
N GLU A 121 -9.62 2.06 -20.83
CA GLU A 121 -9.08 2.64 -22.07
C GLU A 121 -9.90 2.27 -23.32
N LEU A 122 -10.58 1.12 -23.32
CA LEU A 122 -11.42 0.67 -24.44
C LEU A 122 -12.77 1.40 -24.52
N PHE A 123 -13.19 2.13 -23.48
CA PHE A 123 -14.52 2.76 -23.39
C PHE A 123 -14.44 4.28 -23.14
N PRO A 124 -13.94 5.08 -24.09
CA PRO A 124 -13.75 6.52 -23.92
C PRO A 124 -15.04 7.31 -23.65
N VAL A 125 -16.17 6.88 -24.23
CA VAL A 125 -17.48 7.52 -23.99
C VAL A 125 -17.93 7.35 -22.54
N VAL A 126 -17.74 6.15 -21.97
CA VAL A 126 -18.05 5.87 -20.56
C VAL A 126 -17.14 6.69 -19.66
N ASN A 127 -15.86 6.82 -19.99
CA ASN A 127 -14.92 7.68 -19.26
C ASN A 127 -15.36 9.15 -19.25
N HIS A 128 -15.84 9.66 -20.38
CA HIS A 128 -16.38 11.01 -20.46
C HIS A 128 -17.60 11.18 -19.56
N LEU A 129 -18.54 10.23 -19.59
CA LEU A 129 -19.71 10.23 -18.71
C LEU A 129 -19.31 10.24 -17.23
N ILE A 130 -18.42 9.33 -16.82
CA ILE A 130 -17.90 9.27 -15.44
C ILE A 130 -17.23 10.59 -15.04
N SER A 131 -16.43 11.18 -15.93
CA SER A 131 -15.78 12.48 -15.69
C SER A 131 -16.79 13.61 -15.53
N ALA A 132 -17.84 13.64 -16.35
CA ALA A 132 -18.92 14.62 -16.24
C ALA A 132 -19.67 14.48 -14.90
N VAL A 133 -20.00 13.25 -14.49
CA VAL A 133 -20.64 12.98 -13.19
C VAL A 133 -19.74 13.41 -12.03
N LYS A 134 -18.43 13.08 -12.07
CA LYS A 134 -17.45 13.53 -11.07
C LYS A 134 -17.42 15.07 -10.95
N LYS A 135 -17.49 15.80 -12.06
CA LYS A 135 -17.54 17.28 -12.07
C LYS A 135 -18.81 17.83 -11.41
N VAL A 136 -19.97 17.24 -11.69
CA VAL A 136 -21.24 17.63 -11.04
C VAL A 136 -21.13 17.44 -9.53
N VAL A 137 -20.65 16.28 -9.10
CA VAL A 137 -20.45 15.94 -7.69
C VAL A 137 -19.50 16.95 -7.02
N CYS A 138 -18.32 17.21 -7.59
CA CYS A 138 -17.37 18.20 -7.06
C CYS A 138 -17.94 19.61 -6.90
N LYS A 139 -18.77 20.06 -7.84
CA LYS A 139 -19.28 21.44 -7.89
C LYS A 139 -20.61 21.64 -7.17
N THR A 140 -21.20 20.58 -6.62
CA THR A 140 -22.53 20.64 -5.99
C THR A 140 -22.50 21.57 -4.77
N PRO A 141 -23.28 22.68 -4.76
CA PRO A 141 -23.23 23.68 -3.68
C PRO A 141 -23.63 23.13 -2.32
N SER A 142 -24.65 22.26 -2.26
CA SER A 142 -25.09 21.64 -1.00
C SER A 142 -23.98 20.83 -0.34
N ARG A 143 -23.24 20.02 -1.12
CA ARG A 143 -22.08 19.25 -0.62
C ARG A 143 -20.97 20.15 -0.11
N ILE A 144 -20.66 21.23 -0.83
CA ILE A 144 -19.65 22.20 -0.44
C ILE A 144 -20.06 22.90 0.87
N ALA A 145 -21.33 23.29 0.99
CA ALA A 145 -21.86 23.92 2.19
C ALA A 145 -21.79 22.97 3.39
N THR A 146 -22.24 21.73 3.24
CA THR A 146 -22.14 20.70 4.29
C THR A 146 -20.69 20.45 4.71
N TRP A 147 -19.75 20.36 3.76
CA TRP A 147 -18.33 20.19 4.07
C TRP A 147 -17.78 21.37 4.89
N LYS A 148 -18.02 22.60 4.43
CA LYS A 148 -17.54 23.81 5.12
C LYS A 148 -18.16 23.98 6.51
N ASN A 149 -19.41 23.56 6.69
CA ASN A 149 -20.08 23.62 7.98
C ASN A 149 -19.48 22.62 8.98
N ASN A 150 -19.18 21.40 8.54
CA ASN A 150 -18.62 20.35 9.41
C ASN A 150 -17.11 20.49 9.63
N TYR A 151 -16.37 21.03 8.65
CA TYR A 151 -14.91 21.10 8.64
C TYR A 151 -14.41 22.48 8.14
N PRO A 152 -14.67 23.57 8.87
CA PRO A 152 -14.39 24.94 8.41
C PRO A 152 -12.90 25.25 8.19
N HIS A 153 -12.02 24.51 8.87
CA HIS A 153 -10.57 24.71 8.81
C HIS A 153 -9.88 23.86 7.75
N LEU A 154 -10.58 22.91 7.11
CA LEU A 154 -10.02 22.05 6.09
C LEU A 154 -10.34 22.58 4.69
N PRO A 155 -9.37 22.53 3.74
CA PRO A 155 -9.67 22.84 2.35
C PRO A 155 -10.70 21.84 1.78
N LEU A 156 -11.35 22.21 0.68
CA LEU A 156 -12.17 21.26 -0.06
C LEU A 156 -11.29 20.13 -0.59
N PRO A 157 -11.75 18.86 -0.55
CA PRO A 157 -11.01 17.75 -1.11
C PRO A 157 -10.83 17.97 -2.63
N PRO A 158 -9.64 17.66 -3.19
CA PRO A 158 -9.32 17.96 -4.58
C PRO A 158 -10.18 17.18 -5.59
N SER A 159 -10.68 16.01 -5.20
CA SER A 159 -11.55 15.16 -6.00
C SER A 159 -12.44 14.28 -5.11
N PRO A 160 -13.56 13.74 -5.62
CA PRO A 160 -14.37 12.77 -4.88
C PRO A 160 -13.52 11.51 -4.62
N CYS A 161 -13.61 10.93 -3.43
CA CYS A 161 -12.91 9.67 -3.14
C CYS A 161 -13.41 8.57 -4.10
N GLY A 162 -12.53 8.05 -4.96
CA GLY A 162 -12.87 6.95 -5.87
C GLY A 162 -12.08 6.95 -7.19
N PHE A 163 -11.13 6.01 -7.26
CA PHE A 163 -10.25 5.65 -8.38
C PHE A 163 -9.37 6.81 -8.89
N TYR A 164 -8.08 6.70 -8.55
CA TYR A 164 -6.99 7.54 -9.02
C TYR A 164 -7.14 7.78 -10.52
N SER A 165 -7.54 8.99 -10.92
CA SER A 165 -7.12 9.46 -12.24
C SER A 165 -5.65 9.78 -12.08
N LYS A 166 -4.76 8.86 -12.48
CA LYS A 166 -3.46 9.33 -12.93
C LYS A 166 -3.76 10.36 -14.02
N LYS A 167 -3.36 11.62 -13.77
CA LYS A 167 -3.16 12.56 -14.86
C LYS A 167 -2.16 11.89 -15.80
N LEU A 168 -2.64 11.48 -16.97
CA LEU A 168 -1.79 11.43 -18.15
C LEU A 168 -1.35 12.86 -18.46
#